data_AF-A0A0P9GTK7-F1
#
_entry.id   AF-A0A0P9GTK7-F1
#
_cell.length_a   1.000
_cell.length_b   1.000
_cell.length_c   1.000
_cell.angle_alpha   90.00
_cell.angle_beta   90.00
_cell.angle_gamma   90.00
#
_symmetry.space_group_name_H-M   'P 1'
#
loop_
_entity.id
_entity.type
_entity.pdbx_description
1 polymer ?
#
loop_
_entity_poly.entity_id
_entity_poly.type
_entity_poly.pdbx_seq_one_letter_code
_entity_poly.pdbx_strand_id
1 'polypeptide(L)'
;NWLEGQFIYLPRGSMLKVKAKQKERNIRLSDMGRTIISDLFTAPHPLPSLPALDMKLRRLSLRILEGTPANNKTFRKTWESWLVYYYPDKSLQIAMSQGHTTITQYEHYLDMPFTEDDRKEMRKWVEGWI
;
A
#
# COMPACT_ATOMS: atom_id res chain seq x y z
N ASN A 1 -13.91 -5.35 16.39
CA ASN A 1 -13.06 -4.18 16.15
C ASN A 1 -12.26 -4.52 14.89
N TRP A 2 -12.40 -3.81 13.78
CA TRP A 2 -11.79 -4.21 12.48
C TRP A 2 -10.28 -3.95 12.42
N LEU A 3 -9.76 -3.20 13.39
CA LEU A 3 -8.35 -3.00 13.68
C LEU A 3 -7.97 -3.92 14.85
N GLU A 4 -7.30 -5.03 14.55
CA GLU A 4 -6.75 -5.95 15.55
C GLU A 4 -5.23 -5.74 15.60
N GLY A 5 -4.79 -4.88 16.53
CA GLY A 5 -3.38 -4.55 16.68
C GLY A 5 -2.79 -3.86 15.44
N GLN A 6 -1.93 -4.57 14.71
CA GLN A 6 -1.23 -4.08 13.50
C GLN A 6 -1.92 -4.46 12.18
N PHE A 7 -3.11 -5.06 12.20
CA PHE A 7 -3.72 -5.60 10.99
C PHE A 7 -5.15 -5.09 10.76
N ILE A 8 -5.49 -4.94 9.48
CA ILE A 8 -6.87 -4.87 8.98
C ILE A 8 -7.21 -6.24 8.40
N TYR A 9 -8.17 -6.92 9.01
CA TYR A 9 -8.67 -8.18 8.50
C TYR A 9 -9.74 -7.95 7.42
N LEU A 10 -9.52 -8.52 6.23
CA LEU A 10 -10.47 -8.52 5.13
C LEU A 10 -11.07 -9.92 4.97
N PRO A 11 -12.28 -10.18 5.52
CA PRO A 11 -12.91 -11.49 5.46
C PRO A 11 -13.46 -11.82 4.08
N ARG A 12 -13.78 -13.09 3.87
CA ARG A 12 -14.47 -13.56 2.66
C ARG A 12 -15.75 -12.76 2.40
N GLY A 13 -15.88 -12.23 1.19
CA GLY A 13 -17.01 -11.39 0.77
C GLY A 13 -16.70 -9.89 0.74
N SER A 14 -15.65 -9.43 1.42
CA SER A 14 -15.15 -8.05 1.30
C SER A 14 -14.39 -7.79 -0.02
N MET A 15 -13.98 -8.87 -0.69
CA MET A 15 -13.25 -8.84 -1.95
C MET A 15 -14.20 -8.71 -3.15
N LEU A 16 -14.33 -7.49 -3.67
CA LEU A 16 -15.21 -7.19 -4.82
C LEU A 16 -14.70 -7.75 -6.16
N LYS A 17 -13.41 -8.13 -6.24
CA LYS A 17 -12.83 -8.68 -7.47
C LYS A 17 -13.30 -10.12 -7.66
N VAL A 18 -14.21 -10.33 -8.61
CA VAL A 18 -14.82 -11.65 -8.94
C VAL A 18 -13.77 -12.75 -9.16
N LYS A 19 -12.64 -12.43 -9.81
CA LYS A 19 -11.56 -13.38 -10.12
C LYS A 19 -10.40 -13.34 -9.09
N ALA A 20 -10.64 -12.93 -7.85
CA ALA A 20 -9.61 -12.96 -6.81
C ALA A 20 -9.29 -14.42 -6.42
N LYS A 21 -8.01 -14.80 -6.49
CA LYS A 21 -7.54 -16.12 -6.04
C LYS A 21 -7.57 -16.24 -4.51
N GLN A 22 -7.09 -15.20 -3.82
CA GLN A 22 -7.20 -15.10 -2.36
C GLN A 22 -8.55 -14.48 -1.99
N LYS A 23 -9.35 -15.21 -1.20
CA LYS A 23 -10.71 -14.82 -0.82
C LYS A 23 -10.76 -14.01 0.48
N GLU A 24 -9.68 -14.03 1.25
CA GLU A 24 -9.49 -13.29 2.50
C GLU A 24 -8.02 -12.86 2.59
N ARG A 25 -7.73 -11.79 3.35
CA ARG A 25 -6.35 -11.40 3.66
C ARG A 25 -6.26 -10.53 4.91
N ASN A 26 -5.09 -10.56 5.55
CA ASN A 26 -4.68 -9.60 6.55
C ASN A 26 -3.81 -8.53 5.89
N ILE A 27 -4.21 -7.26 6.01
CA ILE A 27 -3.38 -6.13 5.59
C ILE A 27 -2.64 -5.63 6.81
N ARG A 28 -1.31 -5.73 6.81
CA ARG A 28 -0.48 -5.22 7.90
C ARG A 28 -0.21 -3.73 7.74
N LEU A 29 -0.26 -3.00 8.84
CA LEU A 29 -0.06 -1.57 8.94
C LEU A 29 1.31 -1.25 9.53
N SER A 30 1.96 -0.20 9.03
CA SER A 30 3.07 0.45 9.72
C SER A 30 2.57 1.21 10.95
N ASP A 31 3.49 1.69 11.80
CA ASP A 31 3.13 2.50 12.97
C ASP A 31 2.34 3.74 12.55
N MET A 32 2.80 4.43 11.52
CA MET A 32 2.10 5.58 10.92
C MET A 32 0.74 5.18 10.36
N GLY A 33 0.66 4.03 9.67
CA GLY A 33 -0.59 3.51 9.13
C GLY A 33 -1.65 3.26 10.20
N ARG A 34 -1.26 2.74 11.38
CA ARG A 34 -2.17 2.55 12.51
C ARG A 34 -2.74 3.87 13.03
N THR A 35 -1.93 4.92 13.11
CA THR A 35 -2.39 6.23 13.56
C THR A 35 -3.37 6.84 12.56
N ILE A 36 -2.99 6.91 11.28
CA ILE A 36 -3.79 7.58 10.24
C ILE A 36 -5.09 6.83 9.94
N ILE A 37 -5.09 5.50 10.00
CA ILE A 37 -6.28 4.73 9.62
C ILE A 37 -7.44 4.99 10.59
N SER A 38 -7.17 5.16 11.89
CA SER A 38 -8.20 5.51 12.87
C SER A 38 -8.85 6.83 12.50
N ASP A 39 -8.02 7.86 12.27
CA ASP A 39 -8.48 9.20 11.90
C ASP A 39 -9.29 9.19 10.60
N LEU A 40 -8.88 8.36 9.62
CA LEU A 40 -9.56 8.21 8.33
C LEU A 40 -10.99 7.69 8.50
N PHE A 41 -11.21 6.72 9.38
CA PHE A 41 -12.53 6.14 9.63
C PHE A 41 -13.40 6.96 10.59
N THR A 42 -12.80 7.84 11.40
CA THR A 42 -13.52 8.79 12.25
C THR A 42 -13.72 10.15 11.59
N ALA A 43 -13.26 10.34 10.35
CA ALA A 43 -13.35 11.61 9.66
C ALA A 43 -14.82 12.06 9.52
N PRO A 44 -15.13 13.35 9.76
CA PRO A 44 -16.51 13.86 9.72
C PRO A 44 -17.08 13.96 8.30
N HIS A 45 -16.28 13.63 7.28
CA HIS A 45 -16.66 13.69 5.87
C HIS A 45 -16.54 12.29 5.26
N PRO A 46 -17.43 11.93 4.31
CA PRO A 46 -17.35 10.65 3.64
C PRO A 46 -16.03 10.53 2.86
N LEU A 47 -15.48 9.33 2.82
CA LEU A 47 -14.32 9.03 1.98
C LEU A 47 -14.66 9.28 0.51
N PRO A 48 -13.73 9.85 -0.28
CA PRO A 48 -13.97 10.06 -1.70
C PRO A 48 -14.18 8.73 -2.41
N SER A 49 -15.04 8.74 -3.43
CA SER A 49 -15.11 7.60 -4.34
C SER A 49 -13.75 7.37 -5.01
N LEU A 50 -13.44 6.12 -5.39
CA LEU A 50 -12.18 5.81 -6.08
C LEU A 50 -11.96 6.66 -7.33
N PRO A 51 -12.97 6.93 -8.20
CA PRO A 51 -12.80 7.84 -9.33
C PRO A 51 -12.49 9.29 -8.93
N ALA A 52 -13.13 9.80 -7.87
CA ALA A 52 -12.88 11.15 -7.38
C ALA A 52 -11.46 11.29 -6.81
N LEU A 53 -11.00 10.28 -6.06
CA LEU A 53 -9.63 10.20 -5.57
C LEU A 53 -8.64 10.14 -6.73
N ASP A 54 -8.87 9.28 -7.73
CA ASP A 54 -7.99 9.13 -8.88
C ASP A 54 -7.84 10.44 -9.67
N MET A 55 -8.96 11.13 -9.93
CA MET A 55 -8.97 12.43 -10.61
C MET A 55 -8.16 13.47 -9.83
N LYS A 56 -8.33 13.52 -8.51
CA LYS A 56 -7.60 14.47 -7.64
C LYS A 56 -6.11 14.17 -7.63
N LEU A 57 -5.72 12.89 -7.51
CA LEU A 57 -4.33 12.46 -7.53
C LEU A 57 -3.65 12.81 -8.85
N ARG A 58 -4.31 12.55 -9.99
CA ARG A 58 -3.80 12.92 -11.31
C ARG A 58 -3.54 14.41 -11.41
N ARG A 59 -4.52 15.24 -11.01
CA ARG A 59 -4.38 16.70 -11.03
C ARG A 59 -3.25 17.21 -10.13
N LEU A 60 -3.11 16.65 -8.93
CA LEU A 60 -2.03 17.02 -8.01
C LEU A 60 -0.66 16.59 -8.54
N SER A 61 -0.56 15.37 -9.06
CA SER A 61 0.70 14.85 -9.59
C SER A 61 1.21 15.67 -10.78
N LEU A 62 0.33 16.13 -11.68
CA LEU A 62 0.70 17.02 -12.79
C LEU A 62 1.26 18.37 -12.34
N ARG A 63 1.01 18.78 -11.08
CA ARG A 63 1.50 20.06 -10.53
C ARG A 63 2.79 19.92 -9.75
N ILE A 64 3.09 18.72 -9.25
CA ILE A 64 4.14 18.48 -8.25
C ILE A 64 5.25 17.59 -8.82
N LEU A 65 4.89 16.67 -9.72
CA LEU A 65 5.83 15.72 -10.31
C LEU A 65 6.15 16.16 -11.74
N GLU A 66 7.42 16.02 -12.10
CA GLU A 66 7.84 16.04 -13.49
C GLU A 66 7.58 14.64 -14.07
N GLY A 67 6.64 14.51 -15.00
CA GLY A 67 6.42 13.26 -15.75
C GLY A 67 5.04 12.63 -15.58
N THR A 68 5.01 11.29 -15.50
CA THR A 68 3.76 10.52 -15.61
C THR A 68 2.85 10.75 -14.40
N PRO A 69 1.57 11.10 -14.60
CA PRO A 69 0.64 11.33 -13.49
C PRO A 69 0.46 10.11 -12.59
N ALA A 70 0.46 10.35 -11.28
CA ALA A 70 0.13 9.35 -10.29
C ALA A 70 -1.38 9.07 -10.26
N ASN A 71 -1.73 7.82 -9.96
CA ASN A 71 -3.10 7.35 -9.81
C ASN A 71 -3.19 6.39 -8.63
N ASN A 72 -4.38 5.85 -8.32
CA ASN A 72 -4.56 4.95 -7.19
C ASN A 72 -3.64 3.70 -7.24
N LYS A 73 -3.34 3.20 -8.44
CA LYS A 73 -2.44 2.04 -8.63
C LYS A 73 -0.98 2.41 -8.37
N THR A 74 -0.58 3.66 -8.62
CA THR A 74 0.76 4.15 -8.32
C THR A 74 1.06 4.01 -6.83
N PHE A 75 0.15 4.46 -5.95
CA PHE A 75 0.32 4.33 -4.50
C PHE A 75 0.55 2.88 -4.06
N ARG A 76 -0.26 1.95 -4.57
CA ARG A 76 -0.11 0.52 -4.25
C ARG A 76 1.26 -0.02 -4.68
N LYS A 77 1.70 0.28 -5.90
CA LYS A 77 3.01 -0.13 -6.41
C LYS A 77 4.15 0.49 -5.61
N THR A 78 4.08 1.78 -5.31
CA THR A 78 5.08 2.48 -4.51
C THR A 78 5.19 1.87 -3.11
N TRP A 79 4.06 1.63 -2.45
CA TRP A 79 4.05 1.02 -1.11
C TRP A 79 4.68 -0.38 -1.12
N GLU A 80 4.30 -1.22 -2.08
CA GLU A 80 4.89 -2.56 -2.22
C GLU A 80 6.40 -2.48 -2.51
N SER A 81 6.82 -1.55 -3.37
CA SER A 81 8.23 -1.30 -3.69
C SER A 81 9.04 -0.90 -2.46
N TRP A 82 8.51 0.02 -1.65
CA TRP A 82 9.16 0.47 -0.41
C TRP A 82 9.28 -0.64 0.61
N LEU A 83 8.23 -1.44 0.79
CA LEU A 83 8.28 -2.58 1.71
C LEU A 83 9.29 -3.63 1.27
N VAL A 84 9.32 -3.98 -0.02
CA VAL A 84 10.27 -4.99 -0.54
C VAL A 84 11.70 -4.51 -0.42
N TYR A 85 11.96 -3.24 -0.73
CA TYR A 85 13.30 -2.67 -0.61
C TYR A 85 13.75 -2.57 0.85
N TYR A 86 12.88 -2.10 1.74
CA TYR A 86 13.21 -1.90 3.14
C TYR A 86 13.32 -3.21 3.92
N TYR A 87 12.42 -4.18 3.67
CA TYR A 87 12.36 -5.51 4.30
C TYR A 87 12.51 -6.64 3.26
N PRO A 88 13.69 -6.80 2.63
CA PRO A 88 13.88 -7.75 1.53
C PRO A 88 13.65 -9.22 1.95
N ASP A 89 13.87 -9.55 3.22
CA ASP A 89 13.65 -10.88 3.80
C ASP A 89 12.17 -11.19 4.08
N LYS A 90 11.27 -10.22 3.90
CA LYS A 90 9.82 -10.35 4.14
C LYS A 90 8.99 -10.35 2.86
N SER A 91 9.61 -10.60 1.71
CA SER A 91 8.95 -10.54 0.39
C SER A 91 7.66 -11.38 0.31
N LEU A 92 7.66 -12.59 0.86
CA LEU A 92 6.49 -13.47 0.89
C LEU A 92 5.34 -12.88 1.71
N GLN A 93 5.64 -12.34 2.90
CA GLN A 93 4.65 -11.70 3.77
C GLN A 93 4.07 -10.45 3.10
N ILE A 94 4.91 -9.67 2.41
CA ILE A 94 4.48 -8.51 1.63
C ILE A 94 3.51 -8.95 0.52
N ALA A 95 3.85 -10.02 -0.22
CA ALA A 95 3.01 -10.57 -1.30
C ALA A 95 1.61 -10.94 -0.80
N MET A 96 1.56 -11.67 0.32
CA MET A 96 0.30 -12.07 0.94
C MET A 96 -0.50 -10.86 1.42
N SER A 97 0.15 -9.87 2.03
CA SER A 97 -0.52 -8.64 2.48
C SER A 97 -1.07 -7.80 1.33
N GLN A 98 -0.40 -7.78 0.17
CA GLN A 98 -0.89 -7.09 -1.02
C GLN A 98 -1.94 -7.92 -1.79
N GLY A 99 -1.96 -9.23 -1.62
CA GLY A 99 -2.80 -10.13 -2.41
C GLY A 99 -2.20 -10.46 -3.78
N HIS A 100 -0.88 -10.54 -3.85
CA HIS A 100 -0.08 -10.94 -5.01
C HIS A 100 0.53 -12.32 -4.80
N THR A 101 0.97 -12.95 -5.88
CA THR A 101 1.89 -14.10 -5.85
C THR A 101 3.33 -13.59 -5.90
N THR A 102 4.26 -14.27 -5.22
CA THR A 102 5.67 -13.86 -5.14
C THR A 102 6.35 -13.69 -6.50
N ILE A 103 6.00 -14.51 -7.50
CA ILE A 103 6.58 -14.41 -8.87
C ILE A 103 6.29 -13.04 -9.48
N THR A 104 5.03 -12.61 -9.47
CA THR A 104 4.61 -11.28 -9.97
C THR A 104 5.24 -10.15 -9.17
N GLN A 105 5.53 -10.40 -7.89
CA GLN A 105 6.26 -9.45 -7.07
C GLN A 105 7.69 -9.33 -7.62
N TYR A 106 8.49 -10.41 -7.60
CA TYR A 106 9.91 -10.39 -8.00
C TYR A 106 10.20 -9.80 -9.40
N GLU A 107 9.34 -10.06 -10.39
CA GLU A 107 9.47 -9.49 -11.75
C GLU A 107 9.48 -7.96 -11.78
N HIS A 108 8.92 -7.30 -10.76
CA HIS A 108 8.87 -5.84 -10.67
C HIS A 108 9.99 -5.22 -9.80
N TYR A 109 10.73 -6.02 -9.02
CA TYR A 109 11.61 -5.50 -7.96
C TYR A 109 13.11 -5.69 -8.21
N LEU A 110 13.50 -6.52 -9.17
CA LEU A 110 14.91 -6.75 -9.51
C LEU A 110 15.61 -5.50 -10.10
N ASP A 111 14.85 -4.46 -10.46
CA ASP A 111 15.36 -3.27 -11.16
C ASP A 111 15.00 -1.96 -10.43
N MET A 112 14.85 -1.99 -9.10
CA MET A 112 14.58 -0.77 -8.34
C MET A 112 15.87 0.02 -8.09
N PRO A 113 16.00 1.26 -8.61
CA PRO A 113 17.20 2.09 -8.43
C PRO A 113 17.20 2.82 -7.08
N PHE A 114 16.63 2.23 -6.03
CA PHE A 114 16.63 2.85 -4.70
C PHE A 114 18.01 2.75 -4.05
N THR A 115 18.38 3.82 -3.37
CA THR A 115 19.62 4.01 -2.65
C THR A 115 19.41 3.85 -1.14
N GLU A 116 20.51 3.77 -0.39
CA GLU A 116 20.44 3.75 1.07
C GLU A 116 19.90 5.07 1.66
N ASP A 117 20.02 6.20 0.94
CA ASP A 117 19.39 7.45 1.37
C ASP A 117 17.88 7.38 1.18
N ASP A 118 17.39 6.80 0.08
CA ASP A 118 15.96 6.49 -0.07
C ASP A 118 15.46 5.61 1.07
N ARG A 119 16.25 4.62 1.50
CA ARG A 119 15.92 3.76 2.65
C ARG A 119 15.66 4.57 3.92
N LYS A 120 16.52 5.55 4.21
CA LYS A 120 16.40 6.43 5.39
C LYS A 120 15.13 7.28 5.30
N GLU A 121 14.82 7.81 4.12
CA GLU A 121 13.61 8.61 3.92
C GLU A 121 12.32 7.79 3.99
N MET A 122 12.35 6.54 3.52
CA MET A 122 11.24 5.60 3.60
C MET A 122 10.92 5.19 5.03
N ARG A 123 11.92 5.11 5.90
CA ARG A 123 11.82 4.58 7.28
C ARG A 123 10.57 5.06 8.01
N LYS A 124 10.35 6.38 8.06
CA LYS A 124 9.22 6.99 8.79
C LYS A 124 7.84 6.49 8.34
N TRP A 125 7.74 5.94 7.14
CA TRP A 125 6.49 5.43 6.56
C TRP A 125 6.33 3.92 6.73
N VAL A 126 7.43 3.17 6.69
CA VAL A 126 7.45 1.69 6.68
C VAL A 126 7.81 1.08 8.04
N GLU A 127 8.30 1.86 9.00
CA GLU A 127 8.66 1.41 10.34
C GLU A 127 7.43 0.85 11.10
N GLY A 128 7.66 -0.21 11.87
CA GLY A 128 6.60 -0.92 12.59
C GLY A 128 5.68 -1.77 11.71
N TRP A 129 6.00 -1.94 10.42
CA TRP A 129 5.27 -2.86 9.56
C TRP A 129 5.58 -4.33 9.88
N ILE A 130 6.75 -4.65 10.43
CA ILE A 130 7.13 -6.00 10.88
C ILE A 130 6.76 -6.31 12.33
#